data_AF-A0A7K2Q5B0-F1
#
_entry.id   AF-A0A7K2Q5B0-F1
#
_cell.length_a   1.000
_cell.length_b   1.000
_cell.length_c   1.000
_cell.angle_alpha   90.00
_cell.angle_beta   90.00
_cell.angle_gamma   90.00
#
_symmetry.space_group_name_H-M   'P 1'
#
loop_
_entity.id
_entity.type
_entity.pdbx_description
1 polymer ?
#
loop_
_entity_poly.entity_id
_entity_poly.type
_entity_poly.pdbx_seq_one_letter_code
_entity_poly.pdbx_strand_id
1 'polypeptide(L)'
;MPDPITGEGFDAPSPEVAYMGAPDMLEEAARLTEVSQRLQVEAATASIAGEPYEPDEYQERLYLLRRAALADRLSIAYPDAEDFLSDAVQLAHQLAKFDREHDTHTGPHGPGAIEWDPSHRPYVRQEYDHWGW
;
A
#
# COMPACT_ATOMS: atom_id res chain seq x y z
N MET A 1 2.38 -24.26 -3.78
CA MET A 1 2.63 -22.99 -3.09
C MET A 1 2.38 -21.90 -4.09
N PRO A 2 1.69 -20.80 -3.72
CA PRO A 2 1.49 -19.68 -4.61
C PRO A 2 2.84 -19.07 -5.02
N ASP A 3 2.90 -18.51 -6.22
CA ASP A 3 4.08 -17.79 -6.69
C ASP A 3 4.28 -16.50 -5.85
N PRO A 4 5.45 -16.30 -5.23
CA PRO A 4 5.72 -15.16 -4.35
C PRO A 4 5.77 -13.79 -5.06
N ILE A 5 5.90 -13.78 -6.39
CA ILE A 5 6.00 -12.59 -7.24
C ILE A 5 4.62 -12.25 -7.82
N THR A 6 3.94 -13.26 -8.35
CA THR A 6 2.68 -13.07 -9.09
C THR A 6 1.44 -13.30 -8.24
N GLY A 7 1.53 -14.10 -7.17
CA GLY A 7 0.37 -14.66 -6.46
C GLY A 7 -0.29 -15.83 -7.21
N GLU A 8 0.30 -16.33 -8.30
CA GLU A 8 -0.27 -17.41 -9.11
C GLU A 8 -0.51 -18.67 -8.24
N GLY A 9 -1.76 -19.10 -8.15
CA GLY A 9 -2.22 -20.15 -7.22
C GLY A 9 -3.04 -19.64 -6.02
N PHE A 10 -3.30 -18.34 -5.95
CA PHE A 10 -4.16 -17.67 -4.98
C PHE A 10 -5.06 -16.63 -5.68
N ASP A 11 -6.28 -16.41 -5.18
CA ASP A 11 -7.32 -15.57 -5.83
C ASP A 11 -7.05 -14.05 -5.76
N ALA A 12 -5.79 -13.62 -5.59
CA ALA A 12 -5.42 -12.21 -5.68
C ALA A 12 -5.36 -11.74 -7.15
N PRO A 13 -5.76 -10.50 -7.45
CA PRO A 13 -5.67 -9.97 -8.79
C PRO A 13 -4.22 -9.88 -9.27
N SER A 14 -4.00 -10.17 -10.55
CA SER A 14 -2.71 -9.94 -11.20
C SER A 14 -2.39 -8.44 -11.21
N PRO A 15 -1.10 -8.03 -11.35
CA PRO A 15 -0.75 -6.62 -11.46
C PRO A 15 -1.48 -5.89 -12.59
N GLU A 16 -1.68 -6.56 -13.72
CA GLU A 16 -2.38 -6.00 -14.89
C GLU A 16 -3.84 -5.67 -14.57
N VAL A 17 -4.50 -6.53 -13.78
CA VAL A 17 -5.89 -6.33 -13.34
C VAL A 17 -5.93 -5.24 -12.28
N ALA A 18 -5.16 -5.38 -11.20
CA ALA A 18 -5.20 -4.47 -10.06
C ALA A 18 -4.84 -3.03 -10.43
N TYR A 19 -3.96 -2.82 -11.42
CA TYR A 19 -3.49 -1.49 -11.79
C TYR A 19 -4.05 -0.96 -13.11
N MET A 20 -5.09 -1.58 -13.68
CA MET A 20 -5.65 -1.20 -14.98
C MET A 20 -6.10 0.27 -15.07
N GLY A 21 -6.54 0.85 -13.95
CA GLY A 21 -6.96 2.26 -13.83
C GLY A 21 -5.97 3.16 -13.08
N ALA A 22 -4.79 2.66 -12.75
CA ALA A 22 -3.87 3.38 -11.88
C ALA A 22 -3.32 4.65 -12.57
N PRO A 23 -3.18 5.78 -11.85
CA PRO A 23 -2.60 7.01 -12.40
C PRO A 23 -1.14 6.82 -12.80
N ASP A 24 -0.59 7.75 -13.59
CA ASP A 24 0.83 7.76 -13.93
C ASP A 24 1.71 7.74 -12.66
N MET A 25 2.84 7.01 -12.71
CA MET A 25 3.69 6.80 -11.52
C MET A 25 4.33 8.09 -11.01
N LEU A 26 4.73 9.02 -11.89
CA LEU A 26 5.30 10.29 -11.47
C LEU A 26 4.23 11.21 -10.88
N GLU A 27 3.04 11.24 -11.49
CA GLU A 27 1.90 11.98 -10.96
C GLU A 27 1.49 11.46 -9.57
N GLU A 28 1.43 10.14 -9.41
CA GLU A 28 1.09 9.51 -8.14
C GLU A 28 2.14 9.80 -7.06
N ALA A 29 3.43 9.76 -7.42
CA ALA A 29 4.52 10.12 -6.51
C ALA A 29 4.43 11.59 -6.04
N ALA A 30 4.10 12.52 -6.94
CA ALA A 30 3.91 13.92 -6.60
C ALA A 30 2.74 14.10 -5.62
N ARG A 31 1.58 13.48 -5.90
CA ARG A 31 0.41 13.52 -5.01
C ARG A 31 0.70 12.94 -3.63
N LEU A 32 1.39 11.80 -3.57
CA LEU A 32 1.77 11.17 -2.29
C LEU A 32 2.76 12.02 -1.49
N THR A 33 3.63 12.77 -2.17
CA THR A 33 4.53 13.72 -1.52
C THR A 33 3.75 14.85 -0.86
N GLU A 34 2.76 15.42 -1.55
CA GLU A 34 1.89 16.46 -1.00
C GLU A 34 1.10 15.96 0.23
N VAL A 35 0.52 14.75 0.15
CA VAL A 35 -0.19 14.14 1.29
C VAL A 35 0.75 13.92 2.47
N SER A 36 1.94 13.36 2.24
CA SER A 36 2.93 13.14 3.29
C SER A 36 3.36 14.44 3.98
N GLN A 37 3.61 15.49 3.21
CA GLN A 37 3.94 16.81 3.75
C GLN A 37 2.82 17.38 4.60
N ARG A 38 1.57 17.27 4.15
CA ARG A 38 0.40 17.73 4.92
C ARG A 38 0.31 17.00 6.26
N LEU A 39 0.37 15.67 6.26
CA LEU A 39 0.31 14.85 7.48
C LEU A 39 1.45 15.21 8.45
N GLN A 40 2.67 15.45 7.93
CA GLN A 40 3.81 15.87 8.75
C GLN A 40 3.60 17.26 9.39
N VAL A 41 3.03 18.21 8.64
CA VAL A 41 2.74 19.56 9.16
C VAL A 41 1.64 19.51 10.22
N GLU A 42 0.60 18.71 10.02
CA GLU A 42 -0.49 18.53 10.99
C GLU A 42 0.05 17.91 12.29
N ALA A 43 0.83 16.82 12.20
CA ALA A 43 1.46 16.19 13.34
C ALA A 43 2.42 17.13 14.09
N ALA A 44 3.23 17.90 13.37
CA ALA A 44 4.12 18.90 13.96
C ALA A 44 3.34 20.02 14.67
N THR A 45 2.22 20.45 14.10
CA THR A 45 1.35 21.49 14.66
C THR A 45 0.72 21.03 15.97
N ALA A 46 0.15 19.83 16.00
CA ALA A 46 -0.40 19.23 17.22
C ALA A 46 0.66 19.08 18.31
N SER A 47 1.86 18.61 17.93
CA SER A 47 3.01 18.50 18.84
C SER A 47 3.41 19.85 19.46
N ILE A 48 3.47 20.92 18.65
CA ILE A 48 3.75 22.29 19.13
C ILE A 48 2.66 22.80 20.09
N ALA A 49 1.40 22.46 19.82
CA ALA A 49 0.26 22.80 20.68
C ALA A 49 0.20 21.96 21.97
N GLY A 50 0.98 20.88 22.07
CA GLY A 50 0.91 19.92 23.17
C GLY A 50 -0.34 19.04 23.12
N GLU A 51 -0.96 18.91 21.94
CA GLU A 51 -2.16 18.12 21.70
C GLU A 51 -1.80 16.76 21.09
N PRO A 52 -2.56 15.68 21.40
CA PRO A 52 -2.41 14.42 20.70
C PRO A 52 -2.76 14.60 19.22
N TYR A 53 -1.92 14.07 18.33
CA TYR A 53 -2.23 13.98 16.91
C TYR A 53 -2.97 12.66 16.64
N GLU A 54 -4.22 12.75 16.25
CA GLU A 54 -5.02 11.62 15.78
C GLU A 54 -5.31 11.83 14.29
N PRO A 55 -4.55 11.17 13.39
CA PRO A 55 -4.81 11.25 11.96
C PRO A 55 -6.18 10.65 11.62
N ASP A 56 -6.80 11.19 10.57
CA ASP A 56 -7.97 10.54 9.97
C ASP A 56 -7.55 9.16 9.43
N GLU A 57 -8.02 8.10 10.10
CA GLU A 57 -7.71 6.71 9.80
C GLU A 57 -7.96 6.35 8.33
N TYR A 58 -9.04 6.89 7.75
CA TYR A 58 -9.35 6.64 6.33
C TYR A 58 -8.30 7.28 5.42
N GLN A 59 -7.87 8.50 5.72
CA GLN A 59 -6.84 9.19 4.94
C GLN A 59 -5.46 8.54 5.10
N GLU A 60 -5.11 8.11 6.32
CA GLU A 60 -3.86 7.41 6.58
C GLU A 60 -3.81 6.07 5.87
N ARG A 61 -4.88 5.27 5.99
CA ARG A 61 -5.00 4.01 5.27
C ARG A 61 -4.87 4.22 3.77
N LEU A 62 -5.59 5.20 3.23
CA LEU A 62 -5.55 5.48 1.80
C LEU A 62 -4.15 5.90 1.33
N TYR A 63 -3.45 6.70 2.12
CA TYR A 63 -2.06 7.05 1.87
C TYR A 63 -1.16 5.81 1.85
N LEU A 64 -1.28 4.92 2.84
CA LEU A 64 -0.52 3.67 2.92
C LEU A 64 -0.80 2.74 1.74
N LEU A 65 -2.07 2.58 1.36
CA LEU A 65 -2.47 1.74 0.22
C LEU A 65 -1.87 2.26 -1.09
N ARG A 66 -1.99 3.56 -1.36
CA ARG A 66 -1.50 4.18 -2.59
C ARG A 66 0.04 4.16 -2.66
N ARG A 67 0.72 4.38 -1.53
CA ARG A 67 2.18 4.24 -1.41
C ARG A 67 2.63 2.78 -1.63
N ALA A 68 1.89 1.85 -1.03
CA ALA A 68 1.78 0.42 -1.33
C ALA A 68 1.90 0.10 -2.82
N ALA A 69 0.85 0.48 -3.53
CA ALA A 69 0.64 0.22 -4.94
C ALA A 69 1.72 0.87 -5.80
N LEU A 70 2.14 2.11 -5.51
CA LEU A 70 3.19 2.78 -6.26
C LEU A 70 4.52 2.02 -6.17
N ALA A 71 4.92 1.58 -4.98
CA ALA A 71 6.15 0.81 -4.80
C ALA A 71 6.09 -0.55 -5.52
N ASP A 72 4.95 -1.25 -5.42
CA ASP A 72 4.74 -2.51 -6.15
C ASP A 72 4.86 -2.30 -7.67
N ARG A 73 4.25 -1.24 -8.22
CA ARG A 73 4.34 -0.88 -9.64
C ARG A 73 5.77 -0.53 -10.07
N LEU A 74 6.51 0.23 -9.27
CA LEU A 74 7.92 0.56 -9.54
C LEU A 74 8.79 -0.71 -9.56
N SER A 75 8.58 -1.63 -8.63
CA SER A 75 9.32 -2.90 -8.59
C SER A 75 9.06 -3.78 -9.83
N ILE A 76 7.87 -3.69 -10.42
CA ILE A 76 7.49 -4.42 -11.64
C ILE A 76 8.09 -3.73 -12.88
N ALA A 77 8.03 -2.40 -12.93
CA ALA A 77 8.52 -1.63 -14.07
C ALA A 77 10.06 -1.66 -14.19
N TYR A 78 10.76 -1.80 -13.05
CA TYR A 78 12.22 -1.78 -12.98
C TYR A 78 12.73 -2.97 -12.16
N PRO A 79 12.64 -4.20 -12.71
CA PRO A 79 12.96 -5.42 -11.98
C PRO A 79 14.44 -5.53 -11.59
N ASP A 80 15.33 -4.81 -12.28
CA ASP A 80 16.78 -4.81 -11.99
C ASP A 80 17.16 -3.89 -10.81
N ALA A 81 16.22 -3.11 -10.28
CA ALA A 81 16.44 -2.23 -9.13
C ALA A 81 15.97 -2.92 -7.83
N GLU A 82 16.89 -3.63 -7.17
CA GLU A 82 16.60 -4.41 -5.94
C GLU A 82 15.95 -3.58 -4.82
N ASP A 83 16.28 -2.30 -4.73
CA ASP A 83 15.71 -1.36 -3.75
C ASP A 83 14.19 -1.25 -3.91
N PHE A 84 13.66 -1.24 -5.14
CA PHE A 84 12.22 -1.14 -5.37
C PHE A 84 11.47 -2.39 -4.93
N LEU A 85 12.07 -3.57 -5.10
CA LEU A 85 11.47 -4.80 -4.58
C LEU A 85 11.43 -4.77 -3.05
N SER A 86 12.53 -4.37 -2.42
CA SER A 86 12.63 -4.27 -0.95
C SER A 86 11.62 -3.27 -0.38
N ASP A 87 11.50 -2.10 -1.00
CA ASP A 87 10.52 -1.07 -0.64
C ASP A 87 9.08 -1.58 -0.80
N ALA A 88 8.77 -2.24 -1.92
CA ALA A 88 7.43 -2.79 -2.16
C ALA A 88 7.02 -3.80 -1.09
N VAL A 89 7.92 -4.71 -0.72
CA VAL A 89 7.68 -5.70 0.35
C VAL A 89 7.48 -4.99 1.68
N GLN A 90 8.37 -4.06 2.05
CA GLN A 90 8.27 -3.36 3.33
C GLN A 90 6.96 -2.58 3.44
N LEU A 91 6.59 -1.84 2.40
CA LEU A 91 5.39 -1.02 2.40
C LEU A 91 4.11 -1.86 2.35
N ALA A 92 4.14 -3.02 1.67
CA ALA A 92 3.04 -4.00 1.72
C ALA A 92 2.81 -4.51 3.15
N HIS A 93 3.88 -4.84 3.88
CA HIS A 93 3.77 -5.21 5.29
C HIS A 93 3.27 -4.06 6.17
N GLN A 94 3.64 -2.80 5.88
CA GLN A 94 3.13 -1.65 6.63
C GLN A 94 1.61 -1.49 6.46
N LEU A 95 1.10 -1.59 5.24
CA LEU A 95 -0.35 -1.60 4.99
C LEU A 95 -1.04 -2.75 5.73
N ALA A 96 -0.55 -3.99 5.56
CA ALA A 96 -1.15 -5.15 6.21
C ALA A 96 -1.13 -5.06 7.74
N LYS A 97 -0.09 -4.47 8.32
CA LYS A 97 -0.03 -4.20 9.76
C LYS A 97 -1.09 -3.19 10.16
N PHE A 98 -1.19 -2.07 9.45
CA PHE A 98 -2.19 -1.03 9.72
C PHE A 98 -3.61 -1.61 9.67
N ASP A 99 -3.93 -2.34 8.60
CA ASP A 99 -5.25 -2.93 8.40
C ASP A 99 -5.58 -4.01 9.43
N ARG A 100 -4.56 -4.70 9.97
CA ARG A 100 -4.74 -5.66 11.07
C ARG A 100 -5.01 -4.97 12.41
N GLU A 101 -4.37 -3.84 12.66
CA GLU A 101 -4.51 -3.09 13.91
C GLU A 101 -5.84 -2.33 13.96
N HIS A 102 -6.38 -1.91 12.81
CA HIS A 102 -7.59 -1.08 12.71
C HIS A 102 -8.80 -1.80 12.09
N ASP A 103 -8.65 -3.04 11.63
CA ASP A 103 -9.69 -3.83 10.95
C ASP A 103 -10.31 -3.13 9.72
N THR A 104 -9.46 -2.54 8.88
CA THR A 104 -9.89 -1.66 7.78
C THR A 104 -9.76 -2.25 6.38
N HIS A 105 -9.38 -3.53 6.27
CA HIS A 105 -9.28 -4.24 4.99
C HIS A 105 -10.64 -4.31 4.25
N THR A 106 -10.57 -4.37 2.93
CA THR A 106 -11.74 -4.29 2.03
C THR A 106 -11.89 -5.52 1.15
N GLY A 107 -10.79 -6.17 0.78
CA GLY A 107 -10.83 -7.35 -0.05
C GLY A 107 -11.19 -8.63 0.72
N PRO A 108 -11.47 -9.72 -0.02
CA PRO A 108 -12.00 -10.97 0.54
C PRO A 108 -11.05 -11.69 1.50
N HIS A 109 -9.74 -11.46 1.38
CA HIS A 109 -8.75 -12.08 2.24
C HIS A 109 -8.12 -11.02 3.16
N GLY A 110 -8.23 -11.23 4.47
CA GLY A 110 -7.72 -10.28 5.47
C GLY A 110 -6.20 -10.24 5.56
N PRO A 111 -5.62 -9.21 6.22
CA PRO A 111 -4.17 -8.96 6.28
C PRO A 111 -3.33 -10.03 7.01
N GLY A 112 -3.98 -11.03 7.62
CA GLY A 112 -3.32 -12.13 8.32
C GLY A 112 -3.28 -13.46 7.53
N ALA A 113 -3.74 -13.48 6.28
CA ALA A 113 -3.76 -14.69 5.47
C ALA A 113 -2.32 -15.18 5.20
N ILE A 114 -2.08 -16.48 5.33
CA ILE A 114 -0.74 -17.08 5.11
C ILE A 114 -0.34 -17.04 3.64
N GLU A 115 -1.33 -16.91 2.77
CA GLU A 115 -1.20 -16.84 1.32
C GLU A 115 -0.50 -15.55 0.85
N TRP A 116 -0.31 -14.58 1.74
CA TRP A 116 0.48 -13.36 1.50
C TRP A 116 1.97 -13.58 1.58
N ASP A 117 2.43 -14.67 2.21
CA ASP A 117 3.84 -14.94 2.31
C ASP A 117 4.44 -15.31 0.95
N PRO A 118 5.64 -14.79 0.63
CA PRO A 118 6.57 -14.11 1.54
C PRO A 118 6.50 -12.58 1.53
N SER A 119 5.65 -11.93 0.71
CA SER A 119 5.85 -10.51 0.34
C SER A 119 4.72 -9.55 0.68
N HIS A 120 3.49 -10.04 0.94
CA HIS A 120 2.27 -9.24 1.07
C HIS A 120 1.96 -8.33 -0.14
N ARG A 121 2.72 -8.40 -1.23
CA ARG A 121 2.45 -7.64 -2.45
C ARG A 121 1.11 -8.04 -3.10
N PRO A 122 0.72 -9.33 -3.15
CA PRO A 122 -0.62 -9.70 -3.63
C PRO A 122 -1.76 -9.11 -2.78
N TYR A 123 -1.53 -8.91 -1.48
CA TYR A 123 -2.49 -8.24 -0.60
C TYR A 123 -2.72 -6.78 -1.02
N VAL A 124 -1.63 -6.04 -1.32
CA VAL A 124 -1.73 -4.67 -1.84
C VAL A 124 -2.58 -4.62 -3.12
N ARG A 125 -2.37 -5.56 -4.05
CA ARG A 125 -3.12 -5.63 -5.31
C ARG A 125 -4.61 -5.87 -5.08
N GLN A 126 -4.96 -6.78 -4.17
CA GLN A 126 -6.34 -7.03 -3.77
C GLN A 126 -6.98 -5.75 -3.22
N GLU A 127 -6.35 -5.12 -2.23
CA GLU A 127 -6.89 -3.93 -1.59
C GLU A 127 -6.99 -2.75 -2.56
N TYR A 128 -6.04 -2.62 -3.48
CA TYR A 128 -6.05 -1.56 -4.49
C TYR A 128 -7.19 -1.77 -5.50
N ASP A 129 -7.42 -3.00 -5.94
CA ASP A 129 -8.53 -3.37 -6.84
C ASP A 129 -9.91 -3.16 -6.18
N HIS A 130 -10.04 -3.53 -4.90
CA HIS A 130 -11.31 -3.42 -4.16
C HIS A 130 -11.61 -2.02 -3.64
N TRP A 131 -10.61 -1.16 -3.50
CA TRP A 131 -10.82 0.23 -3.07
C TRP A 131 -11.70 0.99 -4.06
N GLY A 132 -11.55 0.73 -5.36
CA GLY A 132 -12.36 1.34 -6.40
C GLY A 132 -11.96 2.79 -6.68
N TRP A 133 -11.72 3.06 -7.95
CA TRP A 133 -11.54 4.40 -8.54
C TRP A 133 -12.86 4.96 -9.04
#